data_AF-A0A7V3N6I6-F1
#
_entry.id   AF-A0A7V3N6I6-F1
#
_cell.length_a   1.000
_cell.length_b   1.000
_cell.length_c   1.000
_cell.angle_alpha   90.00
_cell.angle_beta   90.00
_cell.angle_gamma   90.00
#
_symmetry.space_group_name_H-M   'P 1'
#
loop_
_entity.id
_entity.type
_entity.pdbx_description
1 polymer ?
#
loop_
_entity_poly.entity_id
_entity_poly.type
_entity_poly.pdbx_seq_one_letter_code
_entity_poly.pdbx_strand_id
1 'polypeptide(L)'
;MTSINKLLNKYLEGKRISKEKFDDLKIVIKEVGYNKKILDWFSYLQEYEVVGWRPKLVTRKLCQILLNSSKEKPLEFYALFCPSYKKGLGAYGFRTDDVGNTSRWGIIKLSEIIQKSRQLGFTCKPPRAIFFDVALEQPEKSLKKINDLKKNIENLKKYVPKGMSFELLSELFPFLFDTIGYRGIKIQPLPVPQTTLDRIIERGKKFYKLFGWTSKQIKERSEVIASSEALVGNTIRYLMPNSIMVYTPTMLERAQVYSGHRFETDPLPIIFPKRSEDSLGS
;
A
#
# COMPACT_ATOMS: atom_id res chain seq x y z
N MET A 1 11.75 -32.51 -17.50
CA MET A 1 11.18 -31.22 -17.03
C MET A 1 11.37 -30.18 -18.12
N THR A 2 10.31 -29.45 -18.52
CA THR A 2 10.44 -28.36 -19.50
C THR A 2 11.22 -27.20 -18.87
N SER A 3 12.27 -26.71 -19.53
CA SER A 3 13.06 -25.58 -19.04
C SER A 3 12.18 -24.33 -18.83
N ILE A 4 12.35 -23.64 -17.70
CA ILE A 4 11.65 -22.37 -17.39
C ILE A 4 11.85 -21.35 -18.52
N ASN A 5 13.07 -21.26 -19.05
CA ASN A 5 13.37 -20.36 -20.18
C ASN A 5 12.57 -20.73 -21.43
N LYS A 6 12.33 -22.02 -21.68
CA LYS A 6 11.52 -22.49 -22.81
C LYS A 6 10.05 -22.09 -22.63
N LEU A 7 9.49 -22.22 -21.42
CA LEU A 7 8.13 -21.79 -21.11
C LEU A 7 7.97 -20.28 -21.23
N LEU A 8 8.96 -19.51 -20.75
CA LEU A 8 8.95 -18.05 -20.83
C LEU A 8 9.07 -17.58 -22.27
N ASN A 9 9.99 -18.13 -23.05
CA ASN A 9 10.14 -17.78 -24.46
C ASN A 9 8.88 -18.14 -25.28
N LYS A 10 8.21 -19.25 -24.94
CA LYS A 10 6.90 -19.60 -25.51
C LYS A 10 5.85 -18.54 -25.17
N TYR A 11 5.81 -18.05 -23.93
CA TYR A 11 4.88 -16.99 -23.52
C TYR A 11 5.16 -15.65 -24.21
N LEU A 12 6.44 -15.29 -24.36
CA LEU A 12 6.83 -14.01 -24.92
C LEU A 12 6.68 -13.95 -26.45
N GLU A 13 6.63 -15.09 -27.14
CA GLU A 13 6.46 -15.16 -28.61
C GLU A 13 7.46 -14.26 -29.37
N GLY A 14 8.70 -14.19 -28.89
CA GLY A 14 9.76 -13.36 -29.47
C GLY A 14 9.73 -11.86 -29.09
N LYS A 15 8.77 -11.42 -28.26
CA LYS A 15 8.75 -10.04 -27.73
C LYS A 15 9.96 -9.78 -26.84
N ARG A 16 10.68 -8.69 -27.13
CA ARG A 16 11.79 -8.22 -26.29
C ARG A 16 11.25 -7.46 -25.09
N ILE A 17 11.72 -7.82 -23.89
CA ILE A 17 11.41 -7.15 -22.63
C ILE A 17 12.73 -6.88 -21.87
N SER A 18 12.69 -5.98 -20.89
CA SER A 18 13.87 -5.70 -20.07
C SER A 18 14.26 -6.92 -19.22
N LYS A 19 15.52 -6.94 -18.76
CA LYS A 19 16.04 -8.02 -17.92
C LYS A 19 15.25 -8.15 -16.61
N GLU A 20 14.86 -7.02 -16.01
CA GLU A 20 14.09 -6.99 -14.76
C GLU A 20 12.70 -7.63 -14.96
N LYS A 21 12.01 -7.28 -16.06
CA LYS A 21 10.71 -7.87 -16.41
C LYS A 21 10.84 -9.37 -16.67
N PHE A 22 11.90 -9.77 -17.36
CA PHE A 22 12.18 -11.18 -17.66
C PHE A 22 12.44 -11.99 -16.39
N ASP A 23 13.26 -11.47 -15.47
CA ASP A 23 13.59 -12.15 -14.23
C ASP A 23 12.41 -12.23 -13.25
N ASP A 24 11.52 -11.23 -13.22
CA ASP A 24 10.26 -11.31 -12.47
C ASP A 24 9.32 -12.39 -13.06
N LEU A 25 9.12 -12.44 -14.39
CA LEU A 25 8.30 -13.48 -15.02
C LEU A 25 8.89 -14.90 -14.86
N LYS A 26 10.22 -15.04 -14.80
CA LYS A 26 10.86 -16.32 -14.44
C LYS A 26 10.43 -16.80 -13.06
N ILE A 27 10.36 -15.89 -12.08
CA ILE A 27 9.88 -16.23 -10.74
C ILE A 27 8.43 -16.69 -10.82
N VAL A 28 7.58 -15.95 -11.54
CA VAL A 28 6.17 -16.32 -11.72
C VAL A 28 6.04 -17.74 -12.30
N ILE A 29 6.71 -18.04 -13.41
CA ILE A 29 6.68 -19.39 -14.02
C ILE A 29 7.20 -20.46 -13.08
N LYS A 30 8.22 -20.16 -12.27
CA LYS A 30 8.73 -21.10 -11.27
C LYS A 30 7.67 -21.44 -10.22
N GLU A 31 6.85 -20.47 -9.82
CA GLU A 31 5.83 -20.67 -8.78
C GLU A 31 4.52 -21.27 -9.32
N VAL A 32 4.10 -20.92 -10.54
CA VAL A 32 2.77 -21.30 -11.07
C VAL A 32 2.80 -22.17 -12.31
N GLY A 33 3.98 -22.52 -12.81
CA GLY A 33 4.14 -23.18 -14.11
C GLY A 33 3.71 -22.29 -15.28
N TYR A 34 3.29 -22.91 -16.39
CA TYR A 34 2.72 -22.17 -17.52
C TYR A 34 1.24 -21.88 -17.26
N ASN A 35 0.96 -20.76 -16.61
CA ASN A 35 -0.39 -20.24 -16.41
C ASN A 35 -0.55 -18.90 -17.13
N LYS A 36 -1.08 -18.93 -18.36
CA LYS A 36 -1.20 -17.75 -19.22
C LYS A 36 -1.92 -16.59 -18.54
N LYS A 37 -3.01 -16.87 -17.80
CA LYS A 37 -3.80 -15.84 -17.10
C LYS A 37 -3.00 -15.11 -16.03
N ILE A 38 -2.21 -15.84 -15.23
CA ILE A 38 -1.34 -15.24 -14.21
C ILE A 38 -0.17 -14.50 -14.87
N LEU A 39 0.41 -15.05 -15.94
CA LEU A 39 1.48 -14.38 -16.69
C LEU A 39 0.99 -13.07 -17.32
N ASP A 40 -0.19 -13.05 -17.93
CA ASP A 40 -0.84 -11.86 -18.49
C ASP A 40 -1.07 -10.81 -17.39
N TRP A 41 -1.45 -11.24 -16.18
CA TRP A 41 -1.63 -10.35 -15.03
C TRP A 41 -0.31 -9.72 -14.57
N PHE A 42 0.77 -10.50 -14.46
CA PHE A 42 2.09 -9.97 -14.10
C PHE A 42 2.70 -9.10 -15.20
N SER A 43 2.49 -9.42 -16.47
CA SER A 43 2.90 -8.54 -17.58
C SER A 43 2.18 -7.20 -17.52
N TYR A 44 0.89 -7.17 -17.20
CA TYR A 44 0.20 -5.91 -16.91
C TYR A 44 0.79 -5.20 -15.69
N LEU A 45 1.03 -5.95 -14.60
CA LEU A 45 1.57 -5.38 -13.37
C LEU A 45 2.91 -4.67 -13.61
N GLN A 46 3.78 -5.22 -14.46
CA GLN A 46 5.07 -4.62 -14.83
C GLN A 46 4.95 -3.28 -15.59
N GLU A 47 3.82 -3.01 -16.23
CA GLU A 47 3.51 -1.68 -16.79
C GLU A 47 2.86 -0.77 -15.77
N TYR A 48 2.06 -1.33 -14.88
CA TYR A 48 1.31 -0.61 -13.86
C TYR A 48 2.17 -0.15 -12.67
N GLU A 49 3.22 -0.88 -12.30
CA GLU A 49 3.99 -0.66 -11.06
C GLU A 49 5.44 -0.21 -11.29
N VAL A 50 6.05 0.41 -10.27
CA VAL A 50 7.47 0.77 -10.29
C VAL A 50 8.31 -0.51 -10.20
N VAL A 51 8.87 -0.92 -11.33
CA VAL A 51 9.70 -2.13 -11.44
C VAL A 51 10.90 -2.04 -10.48
N GLY A 52 11.21 -3.16 -9.81
CA GLY A 52 12.34 -3.28 -8.89
C GLY A 52 12.03 -3.02 -7.41
N TRP A 53 10.87 -2.44 -7.08
CA TRP A 53 10.47 -2.21 -5.69
C TRP A 53 9.80 -3.41 -5.02
N ARG A 54 9.16 -4.27 -5.81
CA ARG A 54 8.50 -5.48 -5.31
C ARG A 54 9.53 -6.59 -5.06
N PRO A 55 9.72 -7.05 -3.80
CA PRO A 55 10.64 -8.15 -3.51
C PRO A 55 10.17 -9.48 -4.11
N LYS A 56 11.11 -10.39 -4.37
CA LYS A 56 10.81 -11.73 -4.91
C LYS A 56 9.79 -12.51 -4.07
N LEU A 57 9.84 -12.39 -2.75
CA LEU A 57 8.88 -13.06 -1.86
C LEU A 57 7.46 -12.51 -2.02
N VAL A 58 7.32 -11.20 -2.29
CA VAL A 58 6.01 -10.62 -2.62
C VAL A 58 5.50 -11.17 -3.95
N THR A 59 6.37 -11.34 -4.96
CA THR A 59 6.01 -12.04 -6.22
C THR A 59 5.41 -13.41 -5.94
N ARG A 60 6.08 -14.22 -5.09
CA ARG A 60 5.61 -15.56 -4.73
C ARG A 60 4.26 -15.52 -4.03
N LYS A 61 4.08 -14.61 -3.06
CA LYS A 61 2.83 -14.47 -2.33
C LYS A 61 1.67 -14.06 -3.24
N LEU A 62 1.90 -13.12 -4.17
CA LEU A 62 0.93 -12.76 -5.19
C LEU A 62 0.58 -13.95 -6.08
N CYS A 63 1.56 -14.77 -6.51
CA CYS A 63 1.31 -15.99 -7.27
C CYS A 63 0.38 -16.95 -6.50
N GLN A 64 0.63 -17.18 -5.21
CA GLN A 64 -0.21 -18.04 -4.38
C GLN A 64 -1.64 -17.49 -4.22
N ILE A 65 -1.78 -16.18 -4.01
CA ILE A 65 -3.10 -15.52 -3.92
C ILE A 65 -3.86 -15.68 -5.25
N LEU A 66 -3.20 -15.46 -6.39
CA LEU A 66 -3.82 -15.59 -7.72
C LEU A 66 -4.18 -17.03 -8.07
N LEU A 67 -3.34 -18.01 -7.72
CA LEU A 67 -3.62 -19.45 -7.91
C LEU A 67 -4.83 -19.91 -7.09
N ASN A 68 -4.92 -19.46 -5.85
CA ASN A 68 -5.99 -19.83 -4.94
C ASN A 68 -7.30 -19.06 -5.17
N SER A 69 -7.30 -18.11 -6.12
CA SER A 69 -8.48 -17.31 -6.42
C SER A 69 -9.56 -18.14 -7.10
N SER A 70 -10.75 -18.12 -6.53
CA SER A 70 -11.93 -18.79 -7.05
C SER A 70 -13.20 -17.97 -6.80
N LYS A 71 -14.37 -18.50 -7.17
CA LYS A 71 -15.66 -17.86 -6.82
C LYS A 71 -15.90 -17.83 -5.30
N GLU A 72 -15.46 -18.87 -4.59
CA GLU A 72 -15.56 -18.98 -3.13
C GLU A 72 -14.47 -18.18 -2.40
N LYS A 73 -13.32 -17.99 -3.06
CA LYS A 73 -12.18 -17.20 -2.57
C LYS A 73 -11.80 -16.11 -3.57
N PRO A 74 -12.66 -15.10 -3.78
CA PRO A 74 -12.40 -14.03 -4.73
C PRO A 74 -11.21 -13.18 -4.28
N LEU A 75 -10.48 -12.61 -5.25
CA LEU A 75 -9.41 -11.65 -4.97
C LEU A 75 -9.96 -10.43 -4.24
N GLU A 76 -9.19 -9.95 -3.27
CA GLU A 76 -9.48 -8.73 -2.54
C GLU A 76 -8.36 -7.73 -2.77
N PHE A 77 -8.71 -6.52 -3.19
CA PHE A 77 -7.77 -5.41 -3.30
C PHE A 77 -8.16 -4.31 -2.32
N TYR A 78 -7.18 -3.68 -1.70
CA TYR A 78 -7.42 -2.52 -0.84
C TYR A 78 -6.31 -1.49 -0.97
N ALA A 79 -6.60 -0.27 -0.56
CA ALA A 79 -5.62 0.79 -0.38
C ALA A 79 -5.86 1.49 0.96
N LEU A 80 -4.78 1.84 1.65
CA LEU A 80 -4.82 2.66 2.85
C LEU A 80 -4.61 4.13 2.45
N PHE A 81 -5.48 5.01 2.96
CA PHE A 81 -5.44 6.44 2.69
C PHE A 81 -5.26 7.23 3.98
N CYS A 82 -4.12 7.90 4.11
CA CYS A 82 -3.87 8.77 5.25
C CYS A 82 -4.70 10.07 5.14
N PRO A 83 -4.97 10.74 6.28
CA PRO A 83 -5.58 12.06 6.28
C PRO A 83 -4.74 13.04 5.46
N SER A 84 -5.40 13.95 4.74
CA SER A 84 -4.70 15.05 4.07
C SER A 84 -4.44 16.18 5.06
N TYR A 85 -3.18 16.44 5.39
CA TYR A 85 -2.80 17.50 6.34
C TYR A 85 -2.59 18.85 5.65
N LYS A 86 -2.89 19.94 6.37
CA LYS A 86 -2.50 21.30 5.94
C LYS A 86 -0.98 21.40 5.92
N LYS A 87 -0.40 21.87 4.83
CA LYS A 87 1.06 22.06 4.68
C LYS A 87 1.42 23.53 4.79
N GLY A 88 2.60 23.83 5.33
CA GLY A 88 3.11 25.18 5.51
C GLY A 88 3.74 25.36 6.88
N LEU A 89 4.68 26.31 7.00
CA LEU A 89 5.42 26.53 8.24
C LEU A 89 4.47 26.80 9.41
N GLY A 90 4.49 25.94 10.43
CA GLY A 90 3.61 26.00 11.60
C GLY A 90 2.17 25.53 11.38
N ALA A 91 1.80 25.10 10.16
CA ALA A 91 0.47 24.58 9.87
C ALA A 91 0.20 23.24 10.56
N TYR A 92 -1.03 23.06 11.05
CA TYR A 92 -1.49 21.83 11.67
C TYR A 92 -2.95 21.54 11.33
N GLY A 93 -3.37 20.29 11.57
CA GLY A 93 -4.72 19.82 11.27
C GLY A 93 -4.89 19.39 9.81
N PHE A 94 -6.16 19.23 9.42
CA PHE A 94 -6.55 18.55 8.19
C PHE A 94 -7.01 19.54 7.12
N ARG A 95 -6.82 19.16 5.85
CA ARG A 95 -7.43 19.83 4.71
C ARG A 95 -8.94 19.62 4.74
N THR A 96 -9.68 20.71 4.60
CA THR A 96 -11.14 20.72 4.58
C THR A 96 -11.70 21.21 3.24
N ASP A 97 -10.85 21.81 2.43
CA ASP A 97 -11.12 22.22 1.06
C ASP A 97 -11.32 21.00 0.16
N ASP A 98 -10.42 20.02 0.26
CA ASP A 98 -10.45 18.81 -0.58
C ASP A 98 -9.46 17.73 -0.06
N VAL A 99 -9.31 16.62 -0.80
CA VAL A 99 -8.24 15.62 -0.61
C VAL A 99 -7.04 15.89 -1.51
N GLY A 100 -5.86 15.44 -1.08
CA GLY A 100 -4.64 15.56 -1.86
C GLY A 100 -4.63 14.68 -3.13
N ASN A 101 -3.87 15.10 -4.14
CA ASN A 101 -3.73 14.41 -5.43
C ASN A 101 -3.30 12.93 -5.28
N THR A 102 -2.44 12.64 -4.30
CA THR A 102 -2.03 11.25 -3.96
C THR A 102 -3.23 10.35 -3.68
N SER A 103 -4.22 10.82 -2.91
CA SER A 103 -5.39 10.02 -2.56
C SER A 103 -6.28 9.79 -3.78
N ARG A 104 -6.51 10.83 -4.59
CA ARG A 104 -7.30 10.71 -5.84
C ARG A 104 -6.67 9.71 -6.80
N TRP A 105 -5.37 9.85 -7.02
CA TRP A 105 -4.60 8.93 -7.85
C TRP A 105 -4.64 7.49 -7.30
N GLY A 106 -4.53 7.32 -5.99
CA GLY A 106 -4.64 6.00 -5.37
C GLY A 106 -5.99 5.31 -5.60
N ILE A 107 -7.09 6.06 -5.58
CA ILE A 107 -8.44 5.54 -5.91
C ILE A 107 -8.53 5.11 -7.38
N ILE A 108 -7.98 5.92 -8.30
CA ILE A 108 -7.92 5.58 -9.73
C ILE A 108 -7.13 4.28 -9.92
N LYS A 109 -5.94 4.19 -9.33
CA LYS A 109 -5.07 3.01 -9.44
C LYS A 109 -5.71 1.75 -8.86
N LEU A 110 -6.36 1.86 -7.71
CA LEU A 110 -7.14 0.76 -7.13
C LEU A 110 -8.28 0.30 -8.07
N SER A 111 -8.90 1.23 -8.80
CA SER A 111 -9.95 0.91 -9.79
C SER A 111 -9.38 0.25 -11.05
N GLU A 112 -8.22 0.71 -11.54
CA GLU A 112 -7.56 0.14 -12.72
C GLU A 112 -7.16 -1.33 -12.52
N ILE A 113 -6.46 -1.64 -11.40
CA ILE A 113 -5.96 -2.98 -11.15
C ILE A 113 -7.10 -4.00 -11.00
N ILE A 114 -8.22 -3.62 -10.37
CA ILE A 114 -9.36 -4.52 -10.24
C ILE A 114 -10.06 -4.74 -11.58
N GLN A 115 -10.27 -3.69 -12.37
CA GLN A 115 -10.89 -3.81 -13.69
C GLN A 115 -10.06 -4.73 -14.57
N LYS A 116 -8.73 -4.56 -14.57
CA LYS A 116 -7.84 -5.44 -15.33
C LYS A 116 -7.87 -6.88 -14.81
N SER A 117 -7.88 -7.08 -13.50
CA SER A 117 -7.98 -8.41 -12.90
C SER A 117 -9.27 -9.12 -13.32
N ARG A 118 -10.41 -8.42 -13.33
CA ARG A 118 -11.70 -8.94 -13.80
C ARG A 118 -11.69 -9.24 -15.30
N GLN A 119 -11.11 -8.37 -16.13
CA GLN A 119 -10.96 -8.60 -17.57
C GLN A 119 -10.14 -9.86 -17.88
N LEU A 120 -9.14 -10.16 -17.06
CA LEU A 120 -8.35 -11.40 -17.15
C LEU A 120 -9.10 -12.62 -16.59
N GLY A 121 -10.33 -12.45 -16.12
CA GLY A 121 -11.23 -13.50 -15.65
C GLY A 121 -11.05 -13.87 -14.17
N PHE A 122 -10.36 -13.06 -13.36
CA PHE A 122 -10.33 -13.28 -11.91
C PHE A 122 -11.66 -12.87 -11.28
N THR A 123 -12.15 -13.66 -10.33
CA THR A 123 -13.28 -13.23 -9.49
C THR A 123 -12.72 -12.28 -8.44
N CYS A 124 -13.28 -11.08 -8.32
CA CYS A 124 -12.80 -10.06 -7.38
C CYS A 124 -13.96 -9.47 -6.57
N LYS A 125 -13.79 -9.36 -5.24
CA LYS A 125 -14.69 -8.56 -4.41
C LYS A 125 -14.61 -7.08 -4.82
N PRO A 126 -15.62 -6.26 -4.47
CA PRO A 126 -15.45 -4.81 -4.47
C PRO A 126 -14.12 -4.42 -3.78
N PRO A 127 -13.28 -3.56 -4.40
CA PRO A 127 -12.06 -3.13 -3.77
C PRO A 127 -12.40 -2.19 -2.60
N ARG A 128 -11.50 -2.11 -1.61
CA ARG A 128 -11.74 -1.30 -0.41
C ARG A 128 -10.82 -0.10 -0.35
N ALA A 129 -11.40 1.09 -0.27
CA ALA A 129 -10.70 2.30 0.12
C ALA A 129 -10.80 2.46 1.63
N ILE A 130 -9.70 2.18 2.33
CA ILE A 130 -9.67 2.18 3.79
C ILE A 130 -9.00 3.49 4.25
N PHE A 131 -9.73 4.31 5.00
CA PHE A 131 -9.19 5.54 5.57
C PHE A 131 -8.42 5.24 6.85
N PHE A 132 -7.15 5.67 6.92
CA PHE A 132 -6.26 5.42 8.05
C PHE A 132 -6.48 6.48 9.14
N ASP A 133 -7.47 6.27 10.01
CA ASP A 133 -7.91 7.19 11.06
C ASP A 133 -7.26 6.96 12.44
N VAL A 134 -6.20 6.16 12.49
CA VAL A 134 -5.36 5.95 13.67
C VAL A 134 -4.00 6.61 13.51
N ALA A 135 -3.25 6.77 14.61
CA ALA A 135 -1.90 7.31 14.62
C ALA A 135 -1.74 8.56 13.72
N LEU A 136 -2.50 9.62 14.02
CA LEU A 136 -2.48 10.89 13.29
C LEU A 136 -1.14 11.62 13.45
N GLU A 137 -0.66 12.30 12.40
CA GLU A 137 0.71 12.84 12.37
C GLU A 137 0.98 13.93 13.41
N GLN A 138 -0.02 14.77 13.73
CA GLN A 138 0.11 15.82 14.74
C GLN A 138 -1.01 15.68 15.79
N PRO A 139 -1.06 14.60 16.59
CA PRO A 139 -2.26 14.24 17.34
C PRO A 139 -2.62 15.31 18.38
N GLU A 140 -1.65 15.83 19.13
CA GLU A 140 -1.87 16.87 20.16
C GLU A 140 -2.58 18.13 19.63
N LYS A 141 -2.26 18.52 18.38
CA LYS A 141 -2.82 19.71 17.74
C LYS A 141 -4.08 19.38 16.94
N SER A 142 -4.08 18.25 16.25
CA SER A 142 -5.13 17.87 15.29
C SER A 142 -6.40 17.38 15.98
N LEU A 143 -6.31 16.84 17.20
CA LEU A 143 -7.49 16.45 17.99
C LEU A 143 -8.40 17.64 18.33
N LYS A 144 -7.84 18.84 18.46
CA LYS A 144 -8.61 20.09 18.61
C LYS A 144 -9.43 20.45 17.36
N LYS A 145 -9.22 19.72 16.24
CA LYS A 145 -9.82 19.94 14.93
C LYS A 145 -10.47 18.65 14.41
N ILE A 146 -11.10 17.87 15.28
CA ILE A 146 -11.72 16.59 14.89
C ILE A 146 -12.83 16.76 13.83
N ASN A 147 -13.54 17.89 13.83
CA ASN A 147 -14.52 18.20 12.78
C ASN A 147 -13.85 18.38 11.41
N ASP A 148 -12.61 18.87 11.36
CA ASP A 148 -11.84 18.94 10.12
C ASP A 148 -11.46 17.53 9.63
N LEU A 149 -11.18 16.59 10.54
CA LEU A 149 -10.95 15.17 10.18
C LEU A 149 -12.20 14.55 9.56
N LYS A 150 -13.38 14.75 10.18
CA LYS A 150 -14.67 14.28 9.64
C LYS A 150 -14.90 14.83 8.23
N LYS A 151 -14.65 16.13 8.01
CA LYS A 151 -14.76 16.72 6.67
C LYS A 151 -13.72 16.17 5.69
N ASN A 152 -12.51 15.84 6.16
CA ASN A 152 -11.48 15.19 5.33
C ASN A 152 -11.90 13.78 4.87
N ILE A 153 -12.52 13.01 5.76
CA ILE A 153 -13.10 11.68 5.48
C ILE A 153 -14.21 11.81 4.44
N GLU A 154 -15.17 12.72 4.65
CA GLU A 154 -16.27 12.96 3.70
C GLU A 154 -15.76 13.42 2.33
N ASN A 155 -14.70 14.24 2.29
CA ASN A 155 -14.08 14.63 1.03
C ASN A 155 -13.46 13.44 0.30
N LEU A 156 -12.80 12.49 0.98
CA LEU A 156 -12.28 11.30 0.31
C LEU A 156 -13.39 10.41 -0.23
N LYS A 157 -14.46 10.24 0.56
CA LYS A 157 -15.62 9.41 0.20
C LYS A 157 -16.27 9.85 -1.11
N LYS A 158 -16.27 11.14 -1.44
CA LYS A 158 -16.78 11.68 -2.72
C LYS A 158 -16.05 11.13 -3.95
N TYR A 159 -14.78 10.73 -3.81
CA TYR A 159 -13.99 10.18 -4.92
C TYR A 159 -14.14 8.67 -5.08
N VAL A 160 -14.76 7.98 -4.12
CA VAL A 160 -14.93 6.53 -4.15
C VAL A 160 -16.02 6.18 -5.18
N PRO A 161 -15.69 5.50 -6.29
CA PRO A 161 -16.65 5.20 -7.33
C PRO A 161 -17.66 4.14 -6.90
N LYS A 162 -18.82 4.09 -7.59
CA LYS A 162 -19.78 3.00 -7.44
C LYS A 162 -19.09 1.65 -7.69
N GLY A 163 -19.23 0.72 -6.74
CA GLY A 163 -18.61 -0.60 -6.79
C GLY A 163 -17.27 -0.71 -6.06
N MET A 164 -16.81 0.35 -5.39
CA MET A 164 -15.74 0.35 -4.38
C MET A 164 -16.34 0.61 -3.00
N SER A 165 -15.90 -0.11 -1.97
CA SER A 165 -16.31 0.16 -0.59
C SER A 165 -15.40 1.21 0.04
N PHE A 166 -15.96 1.98 0.98
CA PHE A 166 -15.22 2.91 1.82
C PHE A 166 -15.43 2.53 3.28
N GLU A 167 -14.35 2.37 4.03
CA GLU A 167 -14.36 1.95 5.43
C GLU A 167 -13.33 2.77 6.21
N LEU A 168 -13.61 3.12 7.47
CA LEU A 168 -12.56 3.57 8.37
C LEU A 168 -11.75 2.37 8.87
N LEU A 169 -10.44 2.55 9.09
CA LEU A 169 -9.62 1.48 9.64
C LEU A 169 -10.10 1.09 11.04
N SER A 170 -10.53 2.06 11.84
CA SER A 170 -11.16 1.85 13.14
C SER A 170 -12.49 1.10 13.07
N GLU A 171 -13.26 1.24 12.00
CA GLU A 171 -14.51 0.48 11.82
C GLU A 171 -14.23 -0.94 11.35
N LEU A 172 -13.27 -1.11 10.44
CA LEU A 172 -12.89 -2.42 9.92
C LEU A 172 -12.23 -3.29 10.98
N PHE A 173 -11.42 -2.69 11.86
CA PHE A 173 -10.74 -3.36 12.96
C PHE A 173 -10.85 -2.53 14.26
N PRO A 174 -11.99 -2.59 14.99
CA PRO A 174 -12.22 -1.76 16.19
C PRO A 174 -11.12 -1.84 17.24
N PHE A 175 -10.60 -3.05 17.49
CA PHE A 175 -9.51 -3.26 18.45
C PHE A 175 -8.22 -2.51 18.10
N LEU A 176 -7.98 -2.19 16.82
CA LEU A 176 -6.83 -1.38 16.43
C LEU A 176 -6.99 0.05 16.92
N PHE A 177 -8.21 0.60 16.96
CA PHE A 177 -8.42 1.92 17.52
C PHE A 177 -8.23 1.93 19.03
N ASP A 178 -8.73 0.90 19.74
CA ASP A 178 -8.53 0.75 21.19
C ASP A 178 -7.05 0.64 21.56
N THR A 179 -6.25 0.00 20.69
CA THR A 179 -4.83 -0.21 20.92
C THR A 179 -3.98 0.98 20.49
N ILE A 180 -4.19 1.47 19.26
CA ILE A 180 -3.34 2.50 18.62
C ILE A 180 -3.83 3.91 18.97
N GLY A 181 -5.15 4.11 18.91
CA GLY A 181 -5.82 5.40 19.02
C GLY A 181 -5.31 6.45 18.04
N TYR A 182 -5.69 7.70 18.27
CA TYR A 182 -5.23 8.82 17.46
C TYR A 182 -3.75 9.16 17.66
N ARG A 183 -3.20 8.91 18.85
CA ARG A 183 -1.81 9.26 19.19
C ARG A 183 -0.82 8.28 18.54
N GLY A 184 -1.22 7.03 18.34
CA GLY A 184 -0.33 5.96 17.96
C GLY A 184 0.32 5.30 19.17
N ILE A 185 0.99 4.18 18.92
CA ILE A 185 1.72 3.41 19.93
C ILE A 185 3.20 3.35 19.62
N LYS A 186 4.00 3.01 20.62
CA LYS A 186 5.41 2.65 20.46
C LYS A 186 5.64 1.28 21.09
N ILE A 187 5.98 0.30 20.26
CA ILE A 187 6.26 -1.08 20.68
C ILE A 187 7.77 -1.21 20.90
N GLN A 188 8.18 -1.86 21.99
CA GLN A 188 9.58 -2.18 22.26
C GLN A 188 9.79 -3.70 22.43
N PRO A 189 10.80 -4.31 21.78
CA PRO A 189 11.67 -3.70 20.77
C PRO A 189 10.87 -3.25 19.54
N LEU A 190 11.41 -2.27 18.78
CA LEU A 190 10.73 -1.74 17.60
C LEU A 190 10.44 -2.86 16.59
N PRO A 191 9.23 -2.91 16.00
CA PRO A 191 8.80 -4.04 15.16
C PRO A 191 9.33 -3.98 13.72
N VAL A 192 10.33 -3.14 13.46
CA VAL A 192 10.97 -2.95 12.16
C VAL A 192 12.50 -3.00 12.29
N PRO A 193 13.23 -3.42 11.24
CA PRO A 193 14.68 -3.31 11.22
C PRO A 193 15.15 -1.85 11.36
N GLN A 194 16.30 -1.64 12.02
CA GLN A 194 16.87 -0.30 12.20
C GLN A 194 17.13 0.40 10.86
N THR A 195 17.59 -0.34 9.85
CA THR A 195 17.84 0.18 8.49
C THR A 195 16.57 0.72 7.82
N THR A 196 15.42 0.07 8.03
CA THR A 196 14.12 0.55 7.57
C THR A 196 13.72 1.81 8.33
N LEU A 197 13.91 1.84 9.65
CA LEU A 197 13.62 3.01 10.48
C LEU A 197 14.44 4.24 10.05
N ASP A 198 15.74 4.08 9.83
CA ASP A 198 16.62 5.18 9.44
C ASP A 198 16.20 5.78 8.09
N ARG A 199 15.80 4.93 7.14
CA ARG A 199 15.28 5.37 5.83
C ARG A 199 13.99 6.17 5.96
N ILE A 200 13.03 5.73 6.78
CA ILE A 200 11.77 6.47 6.96
C ILE A 200 11.99 7.78 7.71
N ILE A 201 12.91 7.83 8.68
CA ILE A 201 13.29 9.07 9.38
C ILE A 201 13.88 10.05 8.37
N GLU A 202 14.85 9.62 7.56
CA GLU A 202 15.53 10.49 6.60
C GLU A 202 14.56 11.04 5.56
N ARG A 203 13.72 10.18 4.96
CA ARG A 203 12.70 10.61 4.00
C ARG A 203 11.63 11.48 4.64
N GLY A 204 11.26 11.19 5.88
CA GLY A 204 10.29 11.95 6.67
C GLY A 204 10.71 13.38 6.95
N LYS A 205 12.02 13.67 7.04
CA LYS A 205 12.53 15.04 7.29
C LYS A 205 11.96 16.07 6.33
N LYS A 206 11.82 15.76 5.04
CA LYS A 206 11.26 16.68 4.05
C LYS A 206 9.82 17.07 4.37
N PHE A 207 9.01 16.11 4.83
CA PHE A 207 7.62 16.33 5.18
C PHE A 207 7.47 17.06 6.52
N TYR A 208 8.14 16.58 7.57
CA TYR A 208 7.98 17.12 8.91
C TYR A 208 8.64 18.48 9.12
N LYS A 209 9.70 18.81 8.37
CA LYS A 209 10.27 20.17 8.37
C LYS A 209 9.25 21.23 7.95
N LEU A 210 8.27 20.88 7.09
CA LEU A 210 7.19 21.80 6.74
C LEU A 210 6.35 22.19 7.96
N PHE A 211 6.27 21.35 8.99
CA PHE A 211 5.56 21.66 10.23
C PHE A 211 6.43 22.32 11.30
N GLY A 212 7.69 22.64 10.99
CA GLY A 212 8.65 23.21 11.94
C GLY A 212 9.17 22.22 12.98
N TRP A 213 9.17 20.91 12.69
CA TRP A 213 9.59 19.88 13.63
C TRP A 213 11.12 19.75 13.74
N THR A 214 11.58 19.50 14.96
CA THR A 214 12.99 19.18 15.26
C THR A 214 13.32 17.73 14.89
N SER A 215 14.61 17.41 14.73
CA SER A 215 15.08 16.04 14.47
C SER A 215 14.63 15.04 15.55
N LYS A 216 14.57 15.47 16.81
CA LYS A 216 14.09 14.65 17.94
C LYS A 216 12.62 14.28 17.76
N GLN A 217 11.76 15.27 17.48
CA GLN A 217 10.32 15.04 17.25
C GLN A 217 10.09 14.15 16.03
N ILE A 218 10.87 14.34 14.96
CA ILE A 218 10.80 13.50 13.76
C ILE A 218 11.13 12.05 14.09
N LYS A 219 12.22 11.80 14.83
CA LYS A 219 12.61 10.45 15.25
C LYS A 219 11.53 9.80 16.12
N GLU A 220 11.10 10.46 17.19
CA GLU A 220 10.08 9.95 18.11
C GLU A 220 8.78 9.62 17.37
N ARG A 221 8.34 10.50 16.46
CA ARG A 221 7.15 10.25 15.66
C ARG A 221 7.33 9.08 14.69
N SER A 222 8.50 8.96 14.07
CA SER A 222 8.78 7.89 13.11
C SER A 222 8.75 6.52 13.78
N GLU A 223 9.22 6.42 15.03
CA GLU A 223 9.10 5.21 15.85
C GLU A 223 7.64 4.85 16.18
N VAL A 224 6.82 5.86 16.47
CA VAL A 224 5.37 5.68 16.71
C VAL A 224 4.66 5.21 15.44
N ILE A 225 4.91 5.85 14.32
CA ILE A 225 4.38 5.46 13.01
C ILE A 225 4.83 4.04 12.65
N ALA A 226 6.11 3.74 12.82
CA ALA A 226 6.65 2.41 12.52
C ALA A 226 5.94 1.32 13.33
N SER A 227 5.75 1.56 14.62
CA SER A 227 5.05 0.62 15.51
C SER A 227 3.58 0.45 15.13
N SER A 228 2.90 1.57 14.88
CA SER A 228 1.47 1.58 14.58
C SER A 228 1.19 0.90 13.23
N GLU A 229 1.93 1.25 12.17
CA GLU A 229 1.75 0.66 10.84
C GLU A 229 2.18 -0.82 10.79
N ALA A 230 3.21 -1.22 11.53
CA ALA A 230 3.59 -2.63 11.64
C ALA A 230 2.49 -3.46 12.32
N LEU A 231 1.83 -2.92 13.35
CA LEU A 231 0.67 -3.57 13.98
C LEU A 231 -0.50 -3.68 13.00
N VAL A 232 -0.84 -2.60 12.29
CA VAL A 232 -1.89 -2.61 11.26
C VAL A 232 -1.59 -3.67 10.19
N GLY A 233 -0.35 -3.70 9.69
CA GLY A 233 0.04 -4.67 8.68
C GLY A 233 0.03 -6.11 9.19
N ASN A 234 0.36 -6.33 10.47
CA ASN A 234 0.20 -7.63 11.11
C ASN A 234 -1.27 -8.05 11.23
N THR A 235 -2.16 -7.13 11.60
CA THR A 235 -3.60 -7.37 11.63
C THR A 235 -4.12 -7.77 10.25
N ILE A 236 -3.75 -7.02 9.21
CA ILE A 236 -4.18 -7.31 7.84
C ILE A 236 -3.67 -8.67 7.38
N ARG A 237 -2.43 -9.03 7.70
CA ARG A 237 -1.85 -10.34 7.38
C ARG A 237 -2.70 -11.50 7.89
N TYR A 238 -3.22 -11.39 9.12
CA TYR A 238 -3.98 -12.47 9.76
C TYR A 238 -5.47 -12.45 9.44
N LEU A 239 -6.08 -11.26 9.37
CA LEU A 239 -7.52 -11.11 9.20
C LEU A 239 -7.94 -10.99 7.73
N MET A 240 -7.02 -10.61 6.84
CA MET A 240 -7.25 -10.51 5.39
C MET A 240 -6.09 -11.15 4.60
N PRO A 241 -5.78 -12.45 4.81
CA PRO A 241 -4.55 -13.08 4.30
C PRO A 241 -4.44 -13.15 2.77
N ASN A 242 -5.58 -13.07 2.06
CA ASN A 242 -5.64 -13.12 0.59
C ASN A 242 -5.83 -11.73 -0.06
N SER A 243 -5.73 -10.66 0.72
CA SER A 243 -5.90 -9.29 0.23
C SER A 243 -4.60 -8.71 -0.31
N ILE A 244 -4.66 -7.98 -1.41
CA ILE A 244 -3.52 -7.33 -2.07
C ILE A 244 -3.59 -5.83 -1.82
N MET A 245 -2.52 -5.26 -1.25
CA MET A 245 -2.43 -3.82 -0.99
C MET A 245 -1.95 -3.08 -2.22
N VAL A 246 -2.69 -2.06 -2.64
CA VAL A 246 -2.26 -1.04 -3.58
C VAL A 246 -1.61 0.09 -2.79
N TYR A 247 -0.29 0.21 -2.85
CA TYR A 247 0.44 1.22 -2.09
C TYR A 247 0.24 2.61 -2.69
N THR A 248 -0.33 3.54 -1.94
CA THR A 248 -0.64 4.90 -2.40
C THR A 248 0.39 5.98 -2.00
N PRO A 249 1.13 5.87 -0.87
CA PRO A 249 2.08 6.90 -0.49
C PRO A 249 3.27 7.06 -1.46
N THR A 250 3.88 8.25 -1.47
CA THR A 250 5.10 8.53 -2.26
C THR A 250 6.35 7.88 -1.71
N MET A 251 6.41 7.64 -0.40
CA MET A 251 7.59 7.13 0.29
C MET A 251 7.58 5.60 0.25
N LEU A 252 8.03 5.01 -0.85
CA LEU A 252 7.94 3.56 -1.09
C LEU A 252 8.66 2.74 0.00
N GLU A 253 9.70 3.28 0.63
CA GLU A 253 10.41 2.65 1.75
C GLU A 253 9.47 2.37 2.95
N ARG A 254 8.45 3.21 3.15
CA ARG A 254 7.48 3.06 4.24
C ARG A 254 6.55 1.86 4.03
N ALA A 255 6.43 1.32 2.81
CA ALA A 255 5.67 0.09 2.60
C ALA A 255 6.24 -1.12 3.38
N GLN A 256 7.55 -1.15 3.61
CA GLN A 256 8.21 -2.22 4.36
C GLN A 256 7.78 -2.25 5.82
N VAL A 257 7.40 -1.09 6.38
CA VAL A 257 6.95 -0.94 7.77
C VAL A 257 5.74 -1.83 8.04
N TYR A 258 4.77 -1.88 7.13
CA TYR A 258 3.60 -2.75 7.28
C TYR A 258 3.95 -4.24 7.37
N SER A 259 5.09 -4.65 6.80
CA SER A 259 5.57 -6.03 6.92
C SER A 259 6.41 -6.25 8.18
N GLY A 260 6.98 -5.20 8.78
CA GLY A 260 7.84 -5.26 9.95
C GLY A 260 9.09 -6.12 9.72
N HIS A 261 9.58 -6.77 10.78
CA HIS A 261 10.64 -7.80 10.70
C HIS A 261 10.29 -8.99 9.80
N ARG A 262 9.03 -9.16 9.42
CA ARG A 262 8.61 -10.23 8.50
C ARG A 262 8.73 -9.85 7.03
N PHE A 263 9.26 -8.66 6.69
CA PHE A 263 9.45 -8.26 5.30
C PHE A 263 10.27 -9.27 4.48
N GLU A 264 11.23 -9.95 5.10
CA GLU A 264 12.11 -10.92 4.45
C GLU A 264 11.64 -12.38 4.57
N THR A 265 10.55 -12.65 5.28
CA THR A 265 10.07 -14.02 5.54
C THR A 265 8.61 -14.21 5.14
N ASP A 266 7.74 -13.27 5.50
CA ASP A 266 6.32 -13.26 5.19
C ASP A 266 5.81 -11.81 4.98
N PRO A 267 6.22 -11.15 3.88
CA PRO A 267 5.81 -9.79 3.59
C PRO A 267 4.31 -9.72 3.28
N LEU A 268 3.72 -8.55 3.44
CA LEU A 268 2.40 -8.30 2.87
C LEU A 268 2.48 -8.28 1.33
N PRO A 269 1.42 -8.73 0.64
CA PRO A 269 1.32 -8.66 -0.81
C PRO A 269 1.04 -7.21 -1.24
N ILE A 270 2.08 -6.39 -1.31
CA ILE A 270 2.00 -4.97 -1.67
C ILE A 270 2.46 -4.76 -3.12
N ILE A 271 1.66 -4.06 -3.92
CA ILE A 271 2.03 -3.57 -5.25
C ILE A 271 2.25 -2.06 -5.23
N PHE A 272 3.11 -1.57 -6.13
CA PHE A 272 3.64 -0.20 -6.10
C PHE A 272 3.31 0.56 -7.38
N PRO A 273 2.09 1.10 -7.56
CA PRO A 273 1.67 1.69 -8.82
C PRO A 273 2.56 2.86 -9.25
N LYS A 274 2.82 2.99 -10.56
CA LYS A 274 3.49 4.15 -11.15
C LYS A 274 2.59 5.38 -11.06
N ARG A 275 3.17 6.49 -10.61
CA ARG A 275 2.54 7.80 -10.76
C ARG A 275 2.55 8.22 -12.22
N SER A 276 1.45 8.78 -12.70
CA SER A 276 1.47 9.51 -13.98
C SER A 276 2.31 10.77 -13.80
N GLU A 277 3.07 11.18 -14.81
CA GLU A 277 3.90 12.38 -14.76
C GLU A 277 3.07 13.64 -14.43
N ASP A 278 1.79 13.67 -14.83
CA ASP A 278 0.82 14.73 -14.49
C ASP A 278 0.51 14.86 -12.98
N SER A 279 0.85 13.86 -12.17
CA SER A 279 0.62 13.87 -10.71
C SER A 279 1.80 14.42 -9.89
N LEU A 280 2.88 14.83 -10.57
CA LEU A 280 4.02 15.54 -9.98
C LEU A 280 3.85 17.07 -10.02
N GLY A 281 2.79 17.57 -10.69
CA GLY A 281 2.41 18.98 -10.67
C GLY A 281 1.57 19.33 -9.44
N SER A 282 2.00 20.39 -8.74
CA SER A 282 1.44 21.08 -7.55
C SER A 282 1.92 20.59 -6.18
#